data_AF-A0A9X8N7W8-F1
#
_entry.id   AF-A0A9X8N7W8-F1
#
_cell.length_a   1.000
_cell.length_b   1.000
_cell.length_c   1.000
_cell.angle_alpha   90.00
_cell.angle_beta   90.00
_cell.angle_gamma   90.00
#
_symmetry.space_group_name_H-M   'P 1'
#
loop_
_entity.id
_entity.type
_entity.pdbx_description
1 polymer ?
#
loop_
_entity_poly.entity_id
_entity_poly.type
_entity_poly.pdbx_seq_one_letter_code
_entity_poly.pdbx_strand_id
1 'polypeptide(L)'
;MCEPLGTVQELEARMGRPFVDDLEKRQAAAAIADASDIVRAYGSPLWGCDEYDRKVRTPPAVKAVTLAMTERRMRNPENFVSEGAGEYQYRYAEQGSNGFAPSKQEIMLIEKLANKYGVRTLDVVRAVTINGRRSFPYDETVKDVIDAENSS
;
A
#
# COMPACT_ATOMS: atom_id res chain seq x y z
N MET A 1 7.33 19.69 -11.51
CA MET A 1 6.18 19.08 -10.80
C MET A 1 5.85 17.85 -11.60
N CYS A 2 5.90 16.67 -10.98
CA CYS A 2 5.89 15.39 -11.68
C CYS A 2 4.63 15.21 -12.55
N GLU A 3 4.81 14.84 -13.83
CA GLU A 3 3.69 14.55 -14.73
C GLU A 3 2.78 13.46 -14.11
N PRO A 4 1.43 13.58 -14.16
CA PRO A 4 0.54 12.54 -13.68
C PRO A 4 0.78 11.19 -14.38
N LEU A 5 0.51 10.09 -13.67
CA LEU A 5 0.81 8.73 -14.16
C LEU A 5 -0.11 8.27 -15.31
N GLY A 6 -1.24 8.96 -15.49
CA GLY A 6 -2.21 8.71 -16.56
C GLY A 6 -2.61 10.00 -17.26
N THR A 7 -3.25 9.84 -18.41
CA THR A 7 -3.82 10.97 -19.18
C THR A 7 -5.34 10.90 -19.20
N VAL A 8 -5.98 12.06 -19.44
CA VAL A 8 -7.45 12.14 -19.59
C VAL A 8 -7.91 11.27 -20.76
N GLN A 9 -7.14 11.22 -21.84
CA GLN A 9 -7.46 10.44 -23.04
C GLN A 9 -7.49 8.92 -22.77
N GLU A 10 -6.59 8.43 -21.90
CA GLU A 10 -6.60 7.04 -21.46
C GLU A 10 -7.79 6.72 -20.56
N LEU A 11 -8.24 7.70 -19.77
CA LEU A 11 -9.45 7.56 -18.95
C LEU A 11 -10.71 7.54 -19.82
N GLU A 12 -10.80 8.40 -20.84
CA GLU A 12 -11.91 8.40 -21.81
C GLU A 12 -12.02 7.06 -22.53
N ALA A 13 -10.89 6.54 -23.03
CA ALA A 13 -10.84 5.23 -23.68
C ALA A 13 -11.31 4.11 -22.76
N ARG A 14 -10.97 4.19 -21.47
CA ARG A 14 -11.37 3.20 -20.45
C ARG A 14 -12.85 3.31 -20.07
N MET A 15 -13.39 4.52 -19.98
CA MET A 15 -14.80 4.73 -19.67
C MET A 15 -15.72 4.49 -20.87
N GLY A 16 -15.16 4.34 -22.08
CA GLY A 16 -15.92 4.09 -23.29
C GLY A 16 -16.74 5.29 -23.77
N ARG A 17 -16.45 6.50 -23.26
CA ARG A 17 -17.09 7.74 -23.68
C ARG A 17 -16.08 8.90 -23.68
N PRO A 18 -16.16 9.82 -24.65
CA PRO A 18 -15.38 11.06 -24.61
C PRO A 18 -15.95 12.00 -23.55
N PHE A 19 -15.10 12.81 -22.93
CA PHE A 19 -15.54 13.92 -22.11
C PHE A 19 -15.87 15.11 -23.00
N VAL A 20 -17.13 15.53 -22.97
CA VAL A 20 -17.60 16.64 -23.81
C VAL A 20 -17.37 17.97 -23.08
N ASP A 21 -17.61 17.99 -21.77
CA ASP A 21 -17.55 19.20 -20.96
C ASP A 21 -16.13 19.51 -20.45
N ASP A 22 -15.74 20.77 -20.54
CA ASP A 22 -14.46 21.25 -19.98
C ASP A 22 -14.39 21.10 -18.45
N LEU A 23 -15.53 21.18 -17.77
CA LEU A 23 -15.61 20.93 -16.34
C LEU A 23 -15.27 19.47 -16.02
N GLU A 24 -15.83 18.53 -16.77
CA GLU A 24 -15.58 17.09 -16.60
C GLU A 24 -14.11 16.75 -16.89
N LYS A 25 -13.52 17.36 -17.93
CA LYS A 25 -12.08 17.21 -18.23
C LYS A 25 -11.20 17.73 -17.10
N ARG A 26 -11.53 18.87 -16.50
CA ARG A 26 -10.78 19.42 -15.35
C ARG A 26 -10.92 18.54 -14.12
N GLN A 27 -12.12 18.04 -13.85
CA GLN A 27 -12.36 17.09 -12.75
C GLN A 27 -11.58 15.80 -12.95
N ALA A 28 -11.61 15.24 -14.16
CA ALA A 28 -10.82 14.06 -14.52
C ALA A 28 -9.32 14.31 -14.34
N ALA A 29 -8.79 15.43 -14.85
CA ALA A 29 -7.37 15.77 -14.72
C ALA A 29 -6.94 15.91 -13.24
N ALA A 30 -7.74 16.60 -12.42
CA ALA A 30 -7.50 16.73 -10.99
C ALA A 30 -7.53 15.37 -10.29
N ALA A 31 -8.53 14.53 -10.60
CA ALA A 31 -8.67 13.21 -10.02
C ALA A 31 -7.53 12.25 -10.41
N ILE A 32 -6.95 12.39 -11.61
CA ILE A 32 -5.75 11.64 -12.02
C ILE A 32 -4.52 12.13 -11.26
N ALA A 33 -4.37 13.44 -11.06
CA ALA A 33 -3.26 14.00 -10.29
C ALA A 33 -3.27 13.48 -8.84
N ASP A 34 -4.43 13.60 -8.17
CA ASP A 34 -4.63 13.10 -6.82
C ASP A 34 -4.36 11.59 -6.72
N ALA A 35 -4.86 10.80 -7.68
CA ALA A 35 -4.64 9.35 -7.69
C ALA A 35 -3.16 9.00 -7.93
N SER A 36 -2.46 9.79 -8.74
CA SER A 36 -1.03 9.62 -8.98
C SER A 36 -0.23 9.85 -7.71
N ASP A 37 -0.60 10.86 -6.92
CA ASP A 37 0.07 11.20 -5.66
C ASP A 37 -0.17 10.13 -4.59
N ILE A 38 -1.40 9.61 -4.48
CA ILE A 38 -1.69 8.49 -3.57
C ILE A 38 -0.86 7.26 -3.95
N VAL A 39 -0.82 6.91 -5.23
CA VAL A 39 -0.09 5.73 -5.70
C VAL A 39 1.43 5.87 -5.50
N ARG A 40 1.98 7.07 -5.67
CA ARG A 40 3.38 7.38 -5.32
C ARG A 40 3.65 7.28 -3.82
N ALA A 41 2.71 7.74 -2.99
CA ALA A 41 2.84 7.66 -1.53
C ALA A 41 2.94 6.21 -1.04
N TYR A 42 2.08 5.31 -1.53
CA TYR A 42 2.17 3.89 -1.22
C TYR A 42 3.39 3.22 -1.88
N GLY A 43 3.65 3.55 -3.15
CA GLY A 43 4.71 2.96 -3.95
C GLY A 43 6.01 3.74 -3.92
N SER A 44 6.52 4.12 -5.09
CA SER A 44 7.75 4.91 -5.19
C SER A 44 7.44 6.37 -5.54
N PRO A 45 8.04 7.36 -4.85
CA PRO A 45 7.91 8.77 -5.23
C PRO A 45 8.54 9.06 -6.60
N LEU A 46 9.44 8.20 -7.09
CA LEU A 46 10.16 8.35 -8.35
C LEU A 46 9.40 7.81 -9.57
N TRP A 47 8.13 7.41 -9.41
CA TRP A 47 7.32 6.97 -10.54
C TRP A 47 6.79 8.16 -11.34
N GLY A 48 7.10 8.16 -12.64
CA GLY A 48 6.77 9.21 -13.59
C GLY A 48 7.89 10.23 -13.76
N CYS A 49 8.62 10.55 -12.69
CA CYS A 49 9.76 11.47 -12.73
C CYS A 49 10.84 11.10 -11.72
N ASP A 50 12.10 11.46 -11.98
CA ASP A 50 13.18 11.39 -11.01
C ASP A 50 13.29 12.66 -10.15
N GLU A 51 14.30 12.73 -9.28
CA GLU A 51 14.60 13.88 -8.42
C GLU A 51 14.85 15.19 -9.20
N TYR A 52 15.14 15.09 -10.50
CA TYR A 52 15.41 16.20 -11.41
C TYR A 52 14.27 16.44 -12.41
N ASP A 53 13.07 15.92 -12.12
CA ASP A 53 11.85 16.07 -12.94
C ASP A 53 11.97 15.45 -14.35
N ARG A 54 12.93 14.52 -14.56
CA ARG A 54 13.10 13.79 -15.83
C ARG A 54 12.17 12.60 -15.86
N LYS A 55 11.61 12.31 -17.04
CA LYS A 55 10.63 11.21 -17.22
C LYS A 55 11.25 9.84 -16.87
N VAL A 56 10.66 9.18 -15.88
CA VAL A 56 11.06 7.83 -15.44
C VAL A 56 9.97 6.83 -15.81
N ARG A 57 10.40 5.59 -16.09
CA ARG A 57 9.48 4.49 -16.40
C ARG A 57 8.64 4.13 -15.18
N THR A 58 7.32 4.21 -15.33
CA THR A 58 6.35 3.67 -14.39
C THR A 58 5.92 2.27 -14.83
N PRO A 59 5.79 1.29 -13.91
CA PRO A 59 5.20 0.00 -14.24
C PRO A 59 3.79 0.11 -14.83
N PRO A 60 3.44 -0.66 -15.88
CA PRO A 60 2.10 -0.58 -16.49
C PRO A 60 0.96 -0.89 -15.51
N ALA A 61 1.19 -1.81 -14.57
CA ALA A 61 0.22 -2.17 -13.54
C ALA A 61 -0.10 -1.00 -12.60
N VAL A 62 0.89 -0.19 -12.24
CA VAL A 62 0.72 1.02 -11.40
C VAL A 62 -0.19 2.02 -12.13
N LYS A 63 0.09 2.26 -13.41
CA LYS A 63 -0.75 3.12 -14.26
C LYS A 63 -2.19 2.60 -14.38
N ALA A 64 -2.36 1.29 -14.52
CA ALA A 64 -3.68 0.67 -14.58
C ALA A 64 -4.48 0.85 -13.28
N VAL A 65 -3.82 0.79 -12.11
CA VAL A 65 -4.45 1.06 -10.80
C VAL A 65 -4.82 2.53 -10.67
N THR A 66 -3.95 3.46 -11.04
CA THR A 66 -4.25 4.90 -11.01
C THR A 66 -5.51 5.21 -11.83
N LEU A 67 -5.59 4.69 -13.07
CA LEU A 67 -6.76 4.88 -13.92
C LEU A 67 -8.03 4.21 -13.36
N ALA A 68 -7.91 3.05 -12.72
CA ALA A 68 -9.04 2.38 -12.07
C ALA A 68 -9.58 3.18 -10.86
N MET A 69 -8.69 3.77 -10.05
CA MET A 69 -9.06 4.65 -8.94
C MET A 69 -9.82 5.88 -9.45
N THR A 70 -9.32 6.52 -10.51
CA THR A 70 -9.97 7.67 -11.11
C THR A 70 -11.34 7.29 -11.71
N GLU A 71 -11.43 6.16 -12.42
CA GLU A 71 -12.70 5.65 -12.97
C GLU A 71 -13.76 5.46 -11.87
N ARG A 72 -13.37 4.88 -10.73
CA ARG A 72 -14.27 4.71 -9.57
C ARG A 72 -14.77 6.04 -9.03
N ARG A 73 -13.90 7.04 -8.92
CA ARG A 73 -14.29 8.39 -8.47
C ARG A 73 -15.19 9.11 -9.45
N MET A 74 -14.96 8.96 -10.76
CA MET A 74 -15.84 9.56 -11.77
C MET A 74 -17.23 8.91 -11.80
N ARG A 75 -17.33 7.61 -11.50
CA ARG A 75 -18.63 6.91 -11.40
C ARG A 75 -19.39 7.20 -10.10
N ASN A 76 -18.68 7.41 -8.99
CA ASN A 76 -19.29 7.65 -7.69
C ASN A 76 -18.57 8.81 -6.97
N PRO A 77 -18.82 10.07 -7.39
CA PRO A 77 -18.13 11.24 -6.84
C PRO A 77 -18.49 11.49 -5.37
N GLU A 78 -19.72 11.19 -4.98
CA GLU A 78 -20.24 11.35 -3.60
C GLU A 78 -19.85 10.19 -2.67
N ASN A 79 -19.18 9.16 -3.22
CA ASN A 79 -18.73 7.97 -2.49
C ASN A 79 -19.84 7.26 -1.70
N PHE A 80 -21.04 7.14 -2.30
CA PHE A 80 -22.13 6.39 -1.68
C PHE A 80 -21.79 4.90 -1.57
N VAL A 81 -21.90 4.35 -0.36
CA VAL A 81 -21.62 2.92 -0.06
C VAL A 81 -22.86 2.05 -0.23
N SER A 82 -24.04 2.64 -0.05
CA SER A 82 -25.33 2.01 -0.30
C SER A 82 -26.33 3.06 -0.72
N GLU A 83 -27.12 2.76 -1.75
CA GLU A 83 -28.26 3.57 -2.16
C GLU A 83 -29.52 2.71 -2.04
N GLY A 84 -30.52 3.24 -1.33
CA GLY A 84 -31.82 2.62 -1.15
C GLY A 84 -32.88 3.46 -1.85
N ALA A 85 -33.59 2.86 -2.81
CA ALA A 85 -34.73 3.48 -3.47
C ALA A 85 -35.97 2.59 -3.25
N GLY A 86 -36.78 2.94 -2.25
CA GLY A 86 -37.93 2.12 -1.84
C GLY A 86 -37.50 0.75 -1.33
N GLU A 87 -37.98 -0.33 -1.95
CA GLU A 87 -37.63 -1.72 -1.60
C GLU A 87 -36.30 -2.21 -2.21
N TYR A 88 -35.69 -1.44 -3.11
CA TYR A 88 -34.43 -1.84 -3.74
C TYR A 88 -33.25 -1.27 -2.95
N GLN A 89 -32.41 -2.19 -2.45
CA GLN A 89 -31.16 -1.86 -1.77
C GLN A 89 -29.98 -2.31 -2.64
N TYR A 90 -29.22 -1.35 -3.16
CA TYR A 90 -27.96 -1.62 -3.84
C TYR A 90 -26.81 -1.34 -2.87
N ARG A 91 -26.03 -2.38 -2.55
CA ARG A 91 -24.89 -2.29 -1.63
C ARG A 91 -23.62 -2.69 -2.37
N TYR A 92 -22.62 -1.81 -2.39
CA TYR A 92 -21.30 -2.18 -2.88
C TYR A 92 -20.66 -3.19 -1.94
N ALA A 93 -19.94 -4.19 -2.47
CA ALA A 93 -19.28 -5.20 -1.66
C ALA A 93 -18.27 -4.53 -0.70
N GLU A 94 -18.38 -4.81 0.61
CA GLU A 94 -17.50 -4.22 1.64
C GLU A 94 -16.01 -4.55 1.44
N GLN A 95 -15.69 -5.61 0.69
CA GLN A 95 -14.32 -6.03 0.36
C GLN A 95 -13.82 -5.46 -0.98
N GLY A 96 -14.68 -4.79 -1.76
CA GLY A 96 -14.31 -4.08 -2.97
C GLY A 96 -13.68 -2.72 -2.67
N SER A 97 -12.94 -2.17 -3.62
CA SER A 97 -12.46 -0.79 -3.53
C SER A 97 -13.67 0.15 -3.61
N ASN A 98 -14.06 0.74 -2.48
CA ASN A 98 -15.15 1.70 -2.43
C ASN A 98 -14.59 3.13 -2.51
N GLY A 99 -15.05 3.87 -3.52
CA GLY A 99 -14.66 5.25 -3.75
C GLY A 99 -13.26 5.44 -4.32
N PHE A 100 -12.60 6.49 -3.85
CA PHE A 100 -11.31 6.95 -4.35
C PHE A 100 -10.10 6.29 -3.70
N ALA A 101 -10.28 5.64 -2.55
CA ALA A 101 -9.19 4.94 -1.86
C ALA A 101 -8.80 3.66 -2.62
N PRO A 102 -7.50 3.31 -2.66
CA PRO A 102 -7.06 2.03 -3.22
C PRO A 102 -7.48 0.87 -2.31
N SER A 103 -7.85 -0.25 -2.90
CA SER A 103 -8.13 -1.49 -2.17
C SER A 103 -6.86 -2.09 -1.56
N LYS A 104 -7.00 -2.98 -0.57
CA LYS A 104 -5.88 -3.69 0.04
C LYS A 104 -5.03 -4.45 -0.99
N GLN A 105 -5.67 -5.07 -1.99
CA GLN A 105 -4.97 -5.81 -3.05
C GLN A 105 -4.17 -4.88 -3.96
N GLU A 106 -4.71 -3.71 -4.29
CA GLU A 106 -4.01 -2.69 -5.07
C GLU A 106 -2.82 -2.11 -4.31
N ILE A 107 -2.98 -1.84 -3.01
CA ILE A 107 -1.88 -1.41 -2.13
C ILE A 107 -0.77 -2.48 -2.13
N MET A 108 -1.12 -3.75 -1.89
CA MET A 108 -0.15 -4.84 -1.92
C MET A 108 0.58 -4.97 -3.26
N LEU A 109 -0.14 -4.76 -4.37
CA LEU A 109 0.44 -4.77 -5.71
C LEU A 109 1.42 -3.60 -5.90
N ILE A 110 1.02 -2.39 -5.49
CA ILE A 110 1.83 -1.18 -5.55
C ILE A 110 3.11 -1.34 -4.71
N GLU A 111 2.98 -1.79 -3.46
CA GLU A 111 4.11 -2.01 -2.55
C GLU A 111 5.08 -3.05 -3.12
N LYS A 112 4.55 -4.16 -3.65
CA LYS A 112 5.35 -5.21 -4.29
C LYS A 112 6.13 -4.67 -5.49
N LEU A 113 5.51 -3.84 -6.33
CA LEU A 113 6.17 -3.22 -7.49
C LEU A 113 7.18 -2.14 -7.09
N ALA A 114 7.01 -1.53 -5.92
CA ALA A 114 7.96 -0.60 -5.34
C ALA A 114 9.11 -1.30 -4.59
N ASN A 115 9.16 -2.64 -4.59
CA ASN A 115 10.08 -3.44 -3.76
C ASN A 115 9.99 -3.13 -2.26
N LYS A 116 8.87 -2.58 -1.81
CA LYS A 116 8.57 -2.38 -0.39
C LYS A 116 8.01 -3.69 0.15
N TYR A 117 8.91 -4.61 0.51
CA TYR A 117 8.50 -5.80 1.24
C TYR A 117 8.46 -5.46 2.73
N GLY A 118 7.32 -5.70 3.37
CA GLY A 118 7.23 -5.63 4.84
C GLY A 118 8.26 -6.58 5.47
N VAL A 119 8.91 -6.14 6.56
CA VAL A 119 9.78 -7.00 7.35
C VAL A 119 8.93 -8.17 7.87
N ARG A 120 9.27 -9.39 7.45
CA ARG A 120 8.64 -10.61 7.95
C ARG A 120 9.60 -11.28 8.91
N THR A 121 9.11 -11.63 10.09
CA THR A 121 9.82 -12.53 10.99
C THR A 121 9.88 -13.90 10.31
N LEU A 122 11.08 -14.32 9.93
CA LEU A 122 11.33 -15.69 9.50
C LEU A 122 11.56 -16.54 10.75
N ASP A 123 10.85 -17.66 10.84
CA ASP A 123 11.08 -18.61 11.91
C ASP A 123 12.45 -19.27 11.68
N VAL A 124 13.39 -19.01 12.58
CA VAL A 124 14.74 -19.57 12.50
C VAL A 124 14.73 -20.87 13.26
N VAL A 125 14.75 -21.99 12.53
CA VAL A 125 15.06 -23.30 13.12
C VAL A 125 16.51 -23.24 13.59
N ARG A 126 16.73 -23.05 14.88
CA ARG A 126 18.04 -23.21 15.51
C ARG A 126 18.42 -24.69 15.48
N ALA A 127 18.95 -25.15 14.35
CA ALA A 127 19.68 -26.41 14.26
C ALA A 127 21.11 -26.22 14.80
N VAL A 128 21.23 -25.72 16.03
CA VAL A 128 22.47 -25.86 16.79
C VAL A 128 22.18 -26.88 17.85
N THR A 129 22.52 -28.13 17.56
CA THR A 129 22.69 -29.15 18.59
C THR A 129 23.78 -28.61 19.51
N ILE A 130 23.39 -28.09 20.68
CA ILE A 130 24.33 -27.75 21.73
C ILE A 130 24.93 -29.10 22.16
N ASN A 131 26.04 -29.48 21.54
CA ASN A 131 26.84 -30.62 21.98
C ASN A 131 27.14 -30.40 23.46
N GLY A 132 26.85 -31.45 24.24
CA GLY A 132 26.66 -31.42 25.69
C GLY A 132 27.65 -30.56 26.46
N ARG A 133 27.13 -29.98 27.54
CA ARG A 133 27.87 -29.21 28.56
C ARG A 133 29.27 -29.81 28.76
N ARG A 134 30.30 -29.09 28.32
CA ARG A 134 31.63 -29.24 28.91
C ARG A 134 31.48 -28.87 30.39
N SER A 135 31.58 -29.86 31.25
CA SER A 135 31.78 -29.64 32.68
C SER A 135 33.06 -28.83 32.82
N PHE A 136 32.95 -27.58 33.27
CA PHE A 136 34.10 -26.79 33.66
C PHE A 136 34.53 -27.24 35.07
N PRO A 137 35.84 -27.39 35.34
CA PRO A 137 36.33 -27.96 36.57
C PRO A 137 36.36 -26.89 37.65
N TYR A 138 35.20 -26.53 38.19
CA TYR A 138 35.14 -25.81 39.45
C TYR A 138 34.69 -26.77 40.53
N ASP A 139 35.61 -26.91 41.48
CA ASP A 139 35.64 -27.75 42.68
C ASP A 139 34.29 -27.74 43.42
N GLU A 140 33.81 -28.92 43.81
CA GLU A 140 32.55 -29.14 44.55
C GLU A 140 32.63 -28.68 46.02
N THR A 141 33.62 -27.85 46.38
CA THR A 141 33.98 -27.52 47.76
C THR A 141 33.79 -26.05 48.14
N VAL A 142 33.10 -25.23 47.34
CA VAL A 142 32.71 -23.88 47.79
C VAL A 142 31.38 -23.95 48.54
N LYS A 143 31.47 -24.12 49.87
CA LYS A 143 30.41 -23.74 50.82
C LYS A 143 30.53 -22.26 51.14
N ASP A 144 29.38 -21.61 51.33
CA ASP A 144 29.17 -20.24 51.81
C ASP A 144 29.49 -19.18 50.73
N VAL A 145 28.57 -18.30 50.32
CA VAL A 145 27.88 -17.30 51.14
C VAL A 145 26.51 -17.00 50.52
N ILE A 146 25.43 -17.45 51.16
CA ILE A 146 24.10 -16.83 51.03
C ILE A 146 23.75 -16.44 52.47
N ASP A 147 23.31 -15.19 52.65
CA ASP A 147 22.89 -14.53 53.90
C ASP A 147 23.85 -13.45 54.41
N ALA A 148 23.90 -12.33 53.69
CA ALA A 148 24.36 -11.05 54.26
C ALA A 148 23.71 -9.83 53.59
N GLU A 149 22.39 -9.85 53.35
CA GLU A 149 21.62 -8.60 53.21
C GLU A 149 20.26 -8.76 53.92
N ASN A 150 20.32 -8.70 55.25
CA ASN A 150 19.17 -8.43 56.10
C ASN A 150 19.17 -6.94 56.46
N SER A 151 17.98 -6.34 56.38
CA SER A 151 17.52 -5.27 57.28
C SER A 151 18.02 -3.84 57.05
N SER A 152 17.12 -3.00 56.55
CA SER A 152 16.77 -1.71 57.16
C SER A 152 15.28 -1.45 56.96
#